data_AF-A0A7W7GCK5-F1
#
_entry.id   AF-A0A7W7GCK5-F1
#
_cell.length_a   1.000
_cell.length_b   1.000
_cell.length_c   1.000
_cell.angle_alpha   90.00
_cell.angle_beta   90.00
_cell.angle_gamma   90.00
#
_symmetry.space_group_name_H-M   'P 1'
#
loop_
_entity.id
_entity.type
_entity.pdbx_description
1 polymer ?
#
loop_
_entity_poly.entity_id
_entity_poly.type
_entity_poly.pdbx_seq_one_letter_code
_entity_poly.pdbx_strand_id
1 'polypeptide(L)' 'MTHTQMFVVLTVSAPADDEVRQLTIARTVSVSAGATRAELYTWARNQCPPAFADANVLFFSAEPNLIALPGAVSR' A
#
# COMPACT_ATOMS: atom_id res chain seq x y z
N MET A 1 19.99 -10.77 6.11
CA MET A 1 18.77 -10.20 6.72
C MET A 1 17.58 -10.88 6.06
N THR A 2 16.62 -11.39 6.84
CA THR A 2 15.40 -12.00 6.29
C THR A 2 14.47 -10.89 5.80
N HIS A 3 14.02 -11.00 4.55
CA HIS A 3 13.03 -10.11 3.97
C HIS A 3 11.66 -10.78 3.99
N THR A 4 10.63 -10.03 4.38
CA THR A 4 9.24 -10.48 4.34
C THR A 4 8.52 -9.74 3.22
N GLN A 5 7.59 -10.41 2.54
CA GLN A 5 6.73 -9.75 1.57
C GLN A 5 5.42 -9.31 2.21
N MET A 6 5.06 -8.04 1.99
CA MET A 6 3.80 -7.45 2.45
C MET A 6 2.98 -7.01 1.24
N PHE A 7 1.69 -7.29 1.22
CA PHE A 7 0.75 -6.72 0.27
C PHE A 7 0.15 -5.45 0.87
N VAL A 8 0.48 -4.31 0.27
CA VAL A 8 0.07 -2.99 0.74
C VAL A 8 -0.99 -2.45 -0.20
N VAL A 9 -2.09 -1.97 0.39
CA VAL A 9 -3.19 -1.30 -0.29
C VAL A 9 -3.44 0.04 0.38
N LEU A 10 -3.43 1.13 -0.38
CA LEU A 10 -3.81 2.46 0.07
C LEU A 10 -4.82 3.04 -0.92
N THR A 11 -6.00 3.41 -0.43
CA THR A 11 -6.99 4.16 -1.21
C THR A 11 -7.15 5.55 -0.60
N VAL A 12 -7.01 6.57 -1.44
CA VAL A 12 -7.13 7.98 -1.06
C VAL A 12 -8.11 8.69 -1.99
N SER A 13 -8.73 9.74 -1.47
CA SER A 13 -9.59 10.64 -2.24
C SER A 13 -9.17 12.09 -2.06
N ALA A 14 -9.16 12.85 -3.15
CA ALA A 14 -8.89 14.28 -3.15
C ALA A 14 -10.01 15.00 -3.92
N PRO A 15 -10.40 16.21 -3.49
CA PRO A 15 -11.24 17.06 -4.31
C PRO A 15 -10.48 17.47 -5.58
N ALA A 16 -11.19 17.55 -6.68
CA ALA A 16 -10.81 18.27 -7.89
C ALA A 16 -11.99 19.14 -8.30
N ASP A 17 -11.72 20.26 -8.97
CA ASP A 17 -12.67 21.33 -9.33
C ASP A 17 -14.17 21.00 -9.11
N ASP A 18 -14.74 20.11 -9.91
CA ASP A 18 -16.15 19.68 -9.82
C ASP A 18 -16.35 18.18 -9.55
N GLU A 19 -15.31 17.46 -9.09
CA GLU A 19 -15.36 16.02 -8.86
C GLU A 19 -14.54 15.53 -7.66
N VAL A 20 -14.74 14.29 -7.26
CA VAL A 20 -13.86 13.60 -6.32
C VAL A 20 -12.98 12.65 -7.10
N ARG A 21 -11.66 12.86 -7.02
CA ARG A 21 -10.68 11.95 -7.59
C ARG A 21 -10.30 10.91 -6.56
N GLN A 22 -10.20 9.65 -6.99
CA GLN A 22 -9.75 8.56 -6.15
C GLN A 22 -8.50 7.90 -6.74
N LEU A 23 -7.59 7.49 -5.87
CA LEU A 23 -6.40 6.72 -6.23
C LEU A 23 -6.31 5.51 -5.30
N THR A 24 -6.07 4.34 -5.89
CA THR A 24 -5.69 3.13 -5.15
C THR A 24 -4.30 2.70 -5.57
N ILE A 25 -3.41 2.55 -4.60
CA ILE A 25 -2.11 1.90 -4.75
C ILE A 25 -2.24 0.50 -4.14
N ALA A 26 -1.98 -0.54 -4.92
CA ALA A 26 -1.96 -1.92 -4.46
C ALA A 26 -0.69 -2.60 -4.97
N ARG A 27 0.19 -3.05 -4.07
CA ARG A 27 1.48 -3.63 -4.45
C ARG A 27 2.05 -4.55 -3.37
N THR A 28 2.70 -5.63 -3.82
CA THR A 28 3.59 -6.42 -2.98
C THR A 28 4.94 -5.74 -2.84
N VAL A 29 5.40 -5.53 -1.61
CA VAL A 29 6.70 -4.95 -1.28
C VAL A 29 7.53 -5.91 -0.43
N SER A 30 8.83 -5.97 -0.70
CA SER A 30 9.79 -6.68 0.14
C SER A 30 10.32 -5.73 1.21
N VAL A 31 10.17 -6.09 2.47
CA VAL A 31 10.60 -5.28 3.61
C VAL A 31 11.49 -6.06 4.56
N SER A 32 12.20 -5.34 5.43
CA SER A 32 12.96 -5.98 6.51
C SER A 32 12.01 -6.65 7.52
N ALA A 33 12.49 -7.67 8.23
CA ALA A 33 11.69 -8.44 9.20
C ALA A 33 11.12 -7.63 10.39
N GLY A 34 11.40 -6.33 10.50
CA GLY A 34 10.87 -5.43 11.53
C GLY A 34 10.11 -4.23 10.98
N ALA A 35 9.81 -4.20 9.67
CA ALA A 35 9.11 -3.07 9.08
C ALA A 35 7.73 -2.89 9.73
N THR A 36 7.47 -1.66 10.15
CA THR A 36 6.26 -1.27 10.84
C THR A 36 5.15 -0.92 9.86
N ARG A 37 3.91 -1.02 10.33
CA ARG A 37 2.74 -0.58 9.56
C ARG A 37 2.81 0.91 9.18
N ALA A 38 3.43 1.75 10.02
CA ALA A 38 3.60 3.18 9.77
C ALA A 38 4.62 3.47 8.66
N GLU A 39 5.70 2.69 8.57
CA GLU A 39 6.67 2.80 7.47
C GLU A 39 6.04 2.39 6.13
N LEU A 40 5.23 1.31 6.12
CA LEU A 40 4.49 0.88 4.94
C LEU A 40 3.44 1.91 4.50
N TYR A 41 2.76 2.54 5.46
CA TYR A 41 1.85 3.66 5.18
C TYR A 41 2.58 4.85 4.55
N THR A 42 3.70 5.25 5.15
CA THR A 42 4.54 6.35 4.64
C THR A 42 5.04 6.04 3.23
N TRP A 43 5.54 4.82 3.01
CA TRP A 43 5.96 4.36 1.69
C TRP A 43 4.81 4.47 0.68
N ALA A 44 3.60 4.02 1.03
CA ALA A 44 2.44 4.09 0.15
C ALA A 44 2.01 5.52 -0.14
N ARG A 45 2.01 6.41 0.86
CA ARG A 45 1.74 7.85 0.68
C ARG A 45 2.76 8.50 -0.25
N ASN A 46 4.03 8.11 -0.17
CA ASN A 46 5.08 8.61 -1.06
C ASN A 46 4.93 8.13 -2.52
N GLN A 47 4.09 7.12 -2.79
CA GLN A 47 3.74 6.73 -4.16
C GLN A 47 2.59 7.56 -4.75
N CYS A 48 1.87 8.34 -3.93
CA CYS A 48 0.82 9.21 -4.42
C CYS A 48 1.43 10.37 -5.24
N PRO A 49 0.86 10.71 -6.42
CA PRO A 49 1.30 11.88 -7.16
C PRO A 49 0.91 13.17 -6.41
N PRO A 50 1.55 14.32 -6.75
CA PRO A 50 1.32 15.58 -6.03
C PRO A 50 -0.14 16.02 -5.94
N ALA A 51 -0.97 15.68 -6.92
CA ALA A 51 -2.42 15.96 -6.91
C ALA A 51 -3.18 15.30 -5.72
N PHE A 52 -2.55 14.36 -5.02
CA PHE A 52 -3.10 13.68 -3.84
C PHE A 52 -2.30 13.97 -2.56
N ALA A 53 -1.45 15.01 -2.55
CA ALA A 53 -0.64 15.38 -1.38
C ALA A 53 -1.50 15.58 -0.12
N ASP A 54 -2.66 16.22 -0.28
CA ASP A 54 -3.63 16.50 0.80
C ASP A 54 -4.87 15.58 0.75
N ALA A 55 -4.78 14.45 0.04
CA ALA A 55 -5.89 13.53 -0.10
C ALA A 55 -6.23 12.81 1.22
N ASN A 56 -7.53 12.65 1.48
CA ASN A 56 -8.07 11.88 2.58
C ASN A 56 -7.84 10.38 2.36
N VAL A 57 -7.39 9.68 3.40
CA VAL A 57 -7.28 8.21 3.37
C VAL A 57 -8.65 7.59 3.57
N LEU A 58 -9.10 6.81 2.60
CA LEU A 58 -10.34 6.05 2.69
C LEU A 58 -10.10 4.63 3.19
N PHE A 59 -8.95 4.05 2.82
CA PHE A 59 -8.59 2.69 3.21
C PHE A 59 -7.07 2.53 3.24
N PHE A 60 -6.56 1.81 4.23
CA PHE A 60 -5.18 1.37 4.25
C PHE A 60 -5.06 -0.02 4.86
N SER A 61 -4.36 -0.90 4.15
CA SER A 61 -4.03 -2.25 4.58
C SER A 61 -2.59 -2.58 4.22
N ALA A 62 -1.92 -3.33 5.09
CA ALA A 62 -0.55 -3.75 4.91
C ALA A 62 -0.36 -5.06 5.64
N GLU A 63 -0.57 -6.16 4.92
CA GLU A 63 -0.62 -7.50 5.49
C GLU A 63 0.43 -8.40 4.83
N PRO A 64 0.90 -9.47 5.50
CA PRO A 64 1.79 -10.45 4.88
C PRO A 64 1.22 -10.98 3.55
N ASN A 65 2.03 -10.97 2.50
CA ASN A 65 1.59 -11.49 1.20
C ASN A 65 1.67 -13.02 1.17
N LEU A 66 0.58 -13.68 1.56
CA LEU A 66 0.50 -15.14 1.60
C LEU A 66 0.42 -15.80 0.21
N ILE A 67 0.12 -15.03 -0.84
CA ILE A 67 0.04 -15.53 -2.23
C ILE A 67 1.44 -15.80 -2.79
N ALA A 68 2.47 -15.14 -2.27
CA ALA A 68 3.84 -15.26 -2.75
C ALA A 68 4.72 -16.24 -1.96
N LEU A 69 4.13 -17.08 -1.10
CA LEU A 69 4.86 -18.17 -0.46
C LEU A 69 5.17 -19.26 -1.50
N PRO A 70 6.44 -19.63 -1.73
CA PRO A 70 6.78 -20.80 -2.54
C PRO A 70 6.19 -22.04 -1.84
N GLY A 71 5.09 -22.57 -2.37
CA GLY A 71 4.38 -23.73 -1.81
C GLY A 71 2.88 -23.52 -1.54
N ALA A 72 2.34 -22.30 -1.65
CA ALA A 72 0.92 -22.04 -1.38
C ALA A 72 -0.05 -22.34 -2.55
N VAL A 73 0.46 -22.83 -3.68
CA VAL A 73 -0.37 -23.26 -4.83
C VAL A 73 -0.15 -24.75 -5.08
N SER A 74 -0.83 -25.59 -4.29
CA SER A 74 -1.21 -26.93 -4.75
C SER A 74 -2.53 -26.77 -5.52
N ARG A 75 -2.46 -26.93 -6.85
CA ARG A 75 -3.63 -27.23 -7.67
C ARG A 75 -3.98 -28.70 -7.53
#